data_AF-A0A0M8Z2Z7-F1
#
_entry.id   AF-A0A0M8Z2Z7-F1
#
_cell.length_a   1.000
_cell.length_b   1.000
_cell.length_c   1.000
_cell.angle_alpha   90.00
_cell.angle_beta   90.00
_cell.angle_gamma   90.00
#
_symmetry.space_group_name_H-M   'P 1'
#
loop_
_entity.id
_entity.type
_entity.pdbx_description
1 polymer ?
#
loop_
_entity_poly.entity_id
_entity_poly.type
_entity_poly.pdbx_seq_one_letter_code
_entity_poly.pdbx_strand_id
1 'polypeptide(L)' 'MSERPRNIPVSTDMTGTRWLRSSYSTGANNCVETARPPAGPWAGLLAVRDSKNPAGPALLFSPGSWTAFTAAVRD' A
#
# COMPACT_ATOMS: atom_id res chain seq x y z
N MET A 1 -7.31 8.71 25.09
CA MET A 1 -6.22 8.00 24.38
C MET A 1 -6.74 6.65 23.87
N SER A 2 -7.33 6.64 22.67
CA SER A 2 -7.58 5.43 21.87
C SER A 2 -8.16 5.92 20.54
N GLU A 3 -7.33 6.56 19.71
CA GLU A 3 -7.72 6.80 18.33
C GLU A 3 -7.59 5.46 17.60
N ARG A 4 -8.72 4.76 17.50
CA ARG A 4 -8.87 3.64 16.57
C ARG A 4 -8.47 4.18 15.20
N PRO A 5 -7.43 3.65 14.52
CA PRO A 5 -7.10 4.11 13.19
C PRO A 5 -8.35 3.88 12.33
N ARG A 6 -8.98 4.98 11.94
CA ARG A 6 -10.19 4.96 11.13
C ARG A 6 -9.82 4.25 9.84
N ASN A 7 -10.49 3.10 9.60
CA ASN A 7 -10.68 2.45 8.32
C ASN A 7 -9.59 2.73 7.26
N ILE A 8 -8.46 2.01 7.30
CA ILE A 8 -7.57 1.98 6.13
C ILE A 8 -8.41 1.46 4.96
N PRO A 9 -8.68 2.27 3.93
CA PRO A 9 -9.46 1.80 2.80
C PRO A 9 -8.67 0.68 2.13
N VAL A 10 -9.34 -0.45 1.86
CA VAL A 10 -8.76 -1.58 1.14
C VAL A 10 -9.53 -1.77 -0.15
N SER A 11 -8.83 -2.10 -1.25
CA SER A 11 -9.47 -2.38 -2.54
C SER A 11 -8.82 -3.58 -3.21
N THR A 12 -9.63 -4.42 -3.84
CA THR A 12 -9.20 -5.46 -4.79
C THR A 12 -9.26 -4.97 -6.24
N ASP A 13 -10.02 -3.91 -6.52
CA ASP A 13 -10.07 -3.26 -7.83
C ASP A 13 -9.04 -2.14 -7.90
N MET A 14 -7.92 -2.45 -8.56
CA MET A 14 -6.85 -1.51 -8.89
C MET A 14 -6.47 -1.64 -10.36
N THR A 15 -7.49 -1.85 -11.20
CA THR A 15 -7.36 -1.92 -12.65
C THR A 15 -6.65 -0.66 -13.19
N GLY A 16 -5.71 -0.85 -14.12
CA GLY A 16 -4.92 0.26 -14.71
C GLY A 16 -3.81 0.85 -13.84
N THR A 17 -3.61 0.34 -12.62
CA THR A 17 -2.55 0.81 -11.72
C THR A 17 -1.20 0.12 -12.02
N ARG A 18 -0.13 0.91 -12.18
CA ARG A 18 1.22 0.38 -12.41
C ARG A 18 1.91 0.05 -11.09
N TRP A 19 2.09 -1.24 -10.84
CA TRP A 19 2.78 -1.77 -9.66
C TRP A 19 4.30 -1.72 -9.80
N LEU A 20 4.96 -1.26 -8.74
CA LEU A 20 6.40 -1.23 -8.58
C LEU A 20 6.77 -2.19 -7.45
N ARG A 21 7.52 -3.24 -7.80
CA ARG A 21 8.06 -4.20 -6.84
C ARG A 21 9.24 -3.58 -6.10
N SER A 22 9.31 -3.78 -4.79
CA SER A 22 10.45 -3.32 -3.99
C SER A 22 11.73 -4.07 -4.39
N SER A 23 12.85 -3.35 -4.48
CA SER A 23 14.19 -3.93 -4.72
C SER A 23 14.67 -4.84 -3.58
N TYR A 24 14.08 -4.71 -2.39
CA TYR A 24 14.33 -5.62 -1.25
C TYR A 24 13.56 -6.93 -1.36
N SER A 25 12.74 -7.11 -2.40
CA SER A 25 12.05 -8.37 -2.72
C SER A 25 12.99 -9.38 -3.38
N THR A 26 14.24 -9.47 -2.89
CA THR A 26 15.26 -10.44 -3.33
C THR A 26 15.24 -11.61 -2.36
N GLY A 27 14.48 -12.66 -2.67
CA GLY A 27 14.34 -13.85 -1.83
C GLY A 27 12.89 -14.13 -1.42
N ALA A 28 12.67 -15.29 -0.79
CA ALA A 28 11.37 -15.96 -0.77
C ALA A 28 10.29 -15.34 0.14
N ASN A 29 10.58 -14.37 1.01
CA ASN A 29 9.68 -14.14 2.15
C ASN A 29 9.02 -12.77 2.35
N ASN A 30 9.55 -11.66 1.81
CA ASN A 30 9.05 -10.31 2.15
C ASN A 30 8.77 -9.43 0.91
N CYS A 31 8.10 -9.98 -0.10
CA CYS A 31 7.88 -9.28 -1.37
C CYS A 31 6.67 -8.35 -1.28
N VAL A 32 6.91 -7.05 -1.41
CA VAL A 32 5.86 -6.02 -1.45
C VAL A 32 5.88 -5.25 -2.76
N GLU A 33 4.69 -4.91 -3.24
CA GLU A 33 4.46 -4.06 -4.41
C GLU A 33 3.71 -2.80 -3.98
N THR A 34 4.12 -1.67 -4.55
CA THR A 34 3.49 -0.37 -4.29
C THR A 34 3.02 0.25 -5.59
N ALA A 35 1.96 1.05 -5.52
CA ALA A 35 1.49 1.77 -6.68
C ALA A 35 0.75 3.06 -6.32
N ARG A 36 0.67 3.97 -7.29
CA ARG A 36 -0.13 5.18 -7.21
C ARG A 36 -1.27 5.06 -8.22
N PRO A 37 -2.52 4.88 -7.78
CA PRO A 37 -3.66 4.84 -8.68
C PRO A 37 -3.76 6.16 -9.46
N PRO A 38 -3.81 6.12 -10.81
CA PRO A 38 -3.78 7.35 -11.63
C PRO A 38 -5.12 8.08 -11.69
N ALA A 39 -6.24 7.41 -11.39
CA ALA A 39 -7.59 7.95 -11.49
C ALA A 39 -8.57 7.19 -10.57
N GLY A 40 -9.79 7.70 -10.45
CA GLY A 40 -10.87 7.07 -9.67
C GLY A 40 -10.87 7.45 -8.18
N PRO A 41 -11.67 6.76 -7.35
CA PRO A 41 -11.87 7.10 -5.93
C PRO A 41 -10.60 6.97 -5.07
N TRP A 42 -9.57 6.32 -5.60
CA TRP A 42 -8.30 6.06 -4.92
C TRP A 42 -7.15 6.92 -5.44
N ALA A 43 -7.41 7.86 -6.36
CA ALA A 43 -6.42 8.77 -6.88
C ALA A 43 -5.77 9.59 -5.75
N GLY A 44 -4.45 9.75 -5.80
CA GLY A 44 -3.68 10.47 -4.78
C GLY A 44 -3.33 9.64 -3.53
N LEU A 45 -3.77 8.39 -3.45
CA LEU A 45 -3.37 7.45 -2.41
C LEU A 45 -2.16 6.60 -2.85
N LEU A 46 -1.49 5.99 -1.89
CA LEU A 46 -0.46 4.97 -2.10
C LEU A 46 -1.06 3.60 -1.80
N ALA A 47 -1.16 2.75 -2.81
CA ALA A 47 -1.55 1.36 -2.67
C ALA A 47 -0.33 0.51 -2.33
N VAL A 48 -0.46 -0.37 -1.33
CA VAL A 48 0.55 -1.35 -0.94
C VAL A 48 -0.10 -2.73 -0.90
N ARG A 49 0.50 -3.70 -1.58
CA ARG A 49 0.04 -5.09 -1.57
C ARG A 49 1.19 -6.07 -1.42
N ASP A 50 0.84 -7.29 -1.03
CA ASP A 50 1.73 -8.44 -1.02
C ASP A 50 1.92 -8.96 -2.45
N SER A 51 3.18 -9.10 -2.91
CA SER A 51 3.48 -9.57 -4.27
C SER A 51 3.14 -11.05 -4.49
N LYS A 52 3.03 -11.85 -3.42
CA LYS A 52 2.68 -13.28 -3.50
C LYS A 52 1.18 -13.46 -3.66
N ASN A 53 0.38 -12.50 -3.24
CA ASN A 53 -1.07 -12.48 -3.42
C ASN A 53 -1.55 -11.23 -4.20
N PRO A 54 -1.23 -11.10 -5.50
CA PRO A 54 -1.55 -9.91 -6.29
C PRO A 54 -3.06 -9.71 -6.54
N ALA A 55 -3.87 -10.77 -6.39
CA ALA A 55 -5.33 -10.71 -6.45
C ALA A 55 -5.99 -10.34 -5.12
N GLY A 56 -5.20 -10.30 -4.03
CA GLY A 56 -5.65 -9.88 -2.72
C GLY A 56 -5.88 -8.36 -2.61
N PRO A 57 -6.46 -7.90 -1.50
CA PRO A 57 -6.69 -6.48 -1.27
C PRO A 57 -5.37 -5.73 -1.09
N ALA A 58 -5.29 -4.51 -1.62
CA ALA A 58 -4.23 -3.58 -1.25
C ALA A 58 -4.69 -2.63 -0.15
N LEU A 59 -3.76 -2.29 0.72
CA LEU A 59 -3.90 -1.22 1.70
C LEU A 59 -3.66 0.12 1.02
N LEU A 60 -4.55 1.08 1.24
CA LEU A 60 -4.42 2.44 0.70
C LEU A 60 -4.03 3.42 1.79
N PHE A 61 -2.93 4.12 1.57
CA PHE A 61 -2.40 5.14 2.47
C PHE A 61 -2.56 6.53 1.87
N SER A 62 -2.99 7.49 2.69
CA SER A 62 -2.75 8.90 2.36
C SER A 62 -1.24 9.20 2.42
N PRO A 63 -0.73 10.23 1.73
CA PRO A 63 0.67 10.63 1.83
C PRO A 63 1.14 10.90 3.27
N GLY A 64 0.28 11.54 4.08
CA GLY A 64 0.56 11.80 5.50
C GLY A 64 0.62 10.51 6.32
N SER A 65 -0.34 9.61 6.14
CA SER A 65 -0.37 8.31 6.84
C SER A 65 0.83 7.43 6.46
N TRP A 66 1.23 7.43 5.18
CA TRP A 66 2.41 6.70 4.74
C TRP A 66 3.69 7.24 5.38
N THR A 67 3.84 8.56 5.43
CA THR A 67 4.99 9.22 6.07
C THR A 67 5.06 8.84 7.55
N ALA A 68 3.96 8.97 8.29
CA ALA A 68 3.89 8.60 9.70
C ALA A 68 4.18 7.11 9.93
N PHE A 69 3.62 6.22 9.09
CA PHE A 69 3.90 4.79 9.15
C PHE A 69 5.39 4.49 8.95
N THR A 70 6.01 5.02 7.90
CA THR A 70 7.44 4.77 7.61
C THR A 70 8.37 5.34 8.67
N ALA A 71 8.00 6.44 9.32
CA ALA A 71 8.76 7.00 10.44
C ALA A 71 8.68 6.08 11.67
N ALA A 72 7.50 5.54 11.97
CA ALA A 72 7.29 4.68 13.14
C ALA A 72 7.95 3.30 13.02
N VAL A 73 8.11 2.75 11.82
CA VAL A 73 8.72 1.41 11.61
C VAL A 73 10.24 1.45 11.44
N ARG A 74 10.85 2.64 11.53
CA ARG A 74 12.30 2.84 11.36
C ARG A 74 13.07 2.89 12.68
N ASP A 75 12.35 2.91 13.80
CA ASP A 75 12.85 2.78 15.17
C ASP A 75 13.07 1.30 15.51
#